data_AF-A0A9W4SJF9-F1
#
_entry.id   AF-A0A9W4SJF9-F1
#
_cell.length_a   1.000
_cell.length_b   1.000
_cell.length_c   1.000
_cell.angle_alpha   90.00
_cell.angle_beta   90.00
_cell.angle_gamma   90.00
#
_symmetry.space_group_name_H-M   'P 1'
#
loop_
_entity.id
_entity.type
_entity.pdbx_description
1 polymer ?
#
loop_
_entity_poly.entity_id
_entity_poly.type
_entity_poly.pdbx_seq_one_letter_code
_entity_poly.pdbx_strand_id
1 'polypeptide(L)' 'MDYGLIMAELSSGNLPFYNRKHNLTLALDLCNELRPEFGKETPEFYKKLAYRCMNANPNQRPTTEELCGILNF' A
#
# COMPACT_ATOMS: atom_id res chain seq x y z
N MET A 1 -3.53 6.58 0.08
CA MET A 1 -2.11 6.33 -0.26
C MET A 1 -1.39 5.85 1.00
N ASP A 2 -1.45 6.63 2.07
CA ASP A 2 -0.65 6.43 3.28
C ASP A 2 -0.84 5.06 3.95
N TYR A 3 -2.07 4.62 4.23
CA TYR A 3 -2.30 3.34 4.89
C TYR A 3 -1.78 2.13 4.10
N GLY A 4 -1.87 2.14 2.78
CA GLY A 4 -1.44 1.00 1.97
C GLY A 4 0.09 0.85 1.91
N LEU A 5 0.83 1.95 2.00
CA LEU A 5 2.30 1.93 2.12
C LEU A 5 2.72 1.35 3.48
N ILE A 6 2.06 1.78 4.57
CA ILE A 6 2.30 1.24 5.92
C ILE A 6 1.98 -0.25 5.95
N MET A 7 0.86 -0.67 5.35
CA MET A 7 0.52 -2.09 5.26
C MET A 7 1.59 -2.90 4.51
N ALA A 8 2.13 -2.38 3.40
CA ALA A 8 3.21 -3.04 2.67
C ALA A 8 4.51 -3.11 3.47
N GLU A 9 4.83 -2.06 4.24
CA GLU A 9 5.99 -2.04 5.14
C GLU A 9 5.86 -3.10 6.25
N LEU A 10 4.70 -3.15 6.92
CA LEU A 10 4.42 -4.16 7.95
C LEU A 10 4.46 -5.59 7.40
N SER A 11 3.99 -5.77 6.18
CA SER A 11 3.98 -7.06 5.47
C SER A 11 5.38 -7.53 5.07
N SER A 12 6.21 -6.63 4.55
CA SER A 12 7.52 -6.96 3.98
C SER A 12 8.67 -6.85 4.99
N GLY A 13 8.46 -6.15 6.11
CA GLY A 13 9.50 -5.79 7.07
C GLY A 13 10.53 -4.81 6.52
N ASN A 14 10.29 -4.23 5.34
CA ASN A 14 11.19 -3.33 4.64
C ASN A 14 10.46 -2.05 4.26
N LEU A 15 11.20 -0.94 4.20
CA LEU A 15 10.64 0.30 3.66
C LEU A 15 10.14 0.07 2.22
N PRO A 16 8.96 0.59 1.85
CA PRO A 16 8.50 0.55 0.47
C PRO A 16 9.56 1.13 -0.48
N PHE A 17 9.92 0.37 -1.51
CA PHE A 17 10.95 0.76 -2.49
C PHE A 17 12.35 0.99 -1.90
N TYR A 18 12.72 0.30 -0.80
CA TYR A 18 14.05 0.40 -0.17
C TYR A 18 15.24 0.21 -1.12
N ASN A 19 15.02 -0.46 -2.25
CA ASN A 19 16.02 -0.71 -3.30
C ASN A 19 16.09 0.40 -4.37
N ARG A 20 15.29 1.46 -4.27
CA ARG A 20 15.25 2.58 -5.23
C ARG A 20 15.60 3.89 -4.54
N LYS A 21 16.22 4.81 -5.29
CA LYS A 21 16.44 6.18 -4.82
C LYS A 21 15.11 6.93 -4.76
N HIS A 22 14.86 7.63 -3.66
CA HIS A 22 13.66 8.46 -3.48
C HIS A 22 13.82 9.79 -4.22
N ASN A 23 13.62 9.76 -5.54
CA ASN A 23 13.78 10.90 -6.43
C ASN A 23 12.51 11.15 -7.27
N LEU A 24 12.55 12.17 -8.13
CA LEU A 24 11.41 12.53 -8.99
C LEU A 24 10.97 11.36 -9.89
N THR A 25 11.89 10.53 -10.35
CA THR A 25 11.57 9.34 -11.16
C THR A 25 10.68 8.38 -10.38
N LEU A 26 11.03 8.07 -9.12
CA LEU A 26 10.18 7.23 -8.28
C LEU A 26 8.81 7.87 -8.04
N ALA A 27 8.75 9.18 -7.79
CA ALA A 27 7.49 9.89 -7.61
C ALA A 27 6.58 9.79 -8.85
N LEU A 28 7.14 9.94 -10.05
CA LEU A 28 6.41 9.76 -11.30
C LEU A 28 5.92 8.32 -11.49
N ASP A 29 6.74 7.32 -11.17
CA ASP A 29 6.33 5.93 -11.25
C ASP A 29 5.16 5.60 -10.31
N LEU A 30 5.15 6.18 -9.10
CA LEU A 30 4.03 6.01 -8.15
C LEU A 30 2.72 6.59 -8.68
N CYS A 31 2.79 7.73 -9.37
CA CYS A 31 1.65 8.32 -10.08
C CYS A 31 1.18 7.41 -11.23
N ASN A 32 2.10 6.71 -11.89
CA ASN A 32 1.83 5.72 -12.94
C ASN A 32 1.51 4.32 -12.37
N GLU A 33 0.90 4.28 -11.19
CA GLU A 33 0.41 3.07 -10.55
C GLU A 33 1.48 2.04 -10.15
N LEU A 34 2.76 2.43 -10.05
CA LEU A 34 3.73 1.58 -9.36
C LEU A 34 3.25 1.32 -7.92
N ARG A 35 3.29 0.05 -7.50
CA ARG A 35 2.91 -0.37 -6.16
C ARG A 35 4.05 -1.11 -5.47
N PRO A 36 4.15 -1.03 -4.13
CA PRO A 36 5.18 -1.73 -3.39
C PRO A 36 5.00 -3.24 -3.44
N GLU A 37 6.09 -3.95 -3.19
CA GLU A 37 6.09 -5.39 -2.99
C GLU A 37 5.64 -5.74 -1.57
N PHE A 38 5.11 -6.96 -1.41
CA PHE A 38 4.66 -7.50 -0.14
C PHE A 38 5.50 -8.72 0.22
N GLY A 39 5.58 -9.05 1.51
CA GLY A 39 6.20 -10.30 1.96
C GLY A 39 5.57 -11.53 1.29
N LYS A 40 6.37 -12.57 1.03
CA LYS A 40 5.92 -13.79 0.33
C LYS A 40 4.69 -14.43 0.99
N GLU A 41 4.68 -14.48 2.32
CA GLU A 41 3.62 -15.08 3.12
C GLU A 41 2.43 -14.15 3.40
N THR A 42 2.39 -12.97 2.76
CA THR A 42 1.32 -12.01 3.02
C THR A 42 -0.01 -12.52 2.42
N PRO A 43 -1.08 -12.60 3.22
CA PRO A 43 -2.38 -13.05 2.74
C PRO A 43 -2.90 -12.19 1.59
N GLU A 44 -3.54 -12.84 0.61
CA GLU A 44 -4.03 -12.16 -0.58
C GLU A 44 -5.09 -11.08 -0.27
N PHE A 45 -5.93 -11.31 0.75
CA PHE A 45 -6.91 -10.31 1.18
C PHE A 45 -6.23 -9.03 1.68
N TYR A 46 -5.09 -9.17 2.36
CA TYR A 46 -4.34 -8.05 2.91
C TYR A 46 -3.69 -7.23 1.81
N LYS A 47 -3.11 -7.89 0.79
CA LYS A 47 -2.59 -7.23 -0.42
C LYS A 47 -3.68 -6.44 -1.14
N LYS A 48 -4.84 -7.06 -1.38
CA LYS A 48 -5.99 -6.41 -2.02
C LYS A 48 -6.48 -5.19 -1.23
N LEU A 49 -6.53 -5.29 0.10
CA LEU A 49 -6.91 -4.18 0.97
C LEU A 49 -5.89 -3.04 0.90
N ALA A 50 -4.60 -3.35 0.97
CA ALA A 50 -3.54 -2.35 0.83
C ALA A 50 -3.58 -1.66 -0.54
N TYR A 51 -3.83 -2.40 -1.63
CA TYR A 51 -4.03 -1.82 -2.97
C TYR A 51 -5.26 -0.91 -3.03
N ARG A 52 -6.39 -1.27 -2.40
CA ARG A 52 -7.54 -0.36 -2.26
C ARG A 52 -7.16 0.93 -1.53
N CYS A 53 -6.38 0.85 -0.46
CA CYS A 53 -5.86 2.03 0.25
C CYS A 53 -4.95 2.92 -0.62
N MET A 54 -4.31 2.36 -1.66
CA MET A 54 -3.44 3.04 -2.63
C MET A 54 -4.15 3.43 -3.93
N ASN A 55 -5.47 3.29 -4.02
CA ASN A 55 -6.20 3.58 -5.25
C ASN A 55 -6.00 5.05 -5.70
N ALA A 56 -5.81 5.27 -7.01
CA ALA A 56 -5.65 6.61 -7.58
C ALA A 56 -6.91 7.46 -7.36
N ASN A 57 -8.10 6.86 -7.47
CA ASN A 57 -9.37 7.47 -7.16
C ASN A 57 -9.59 7.50 -5.64
N PRO A 58 -9.66 8.68 -5.00
CA PRO A 58 -9.89 8.81 -3.56
C PRO A 58 -11.19 8.15 -3.09
N ASN A 59 -12.24 8.16 -3.91
CA ASN A 59 -13.55 7.61 -3.56
C ASN A 59 -13.57 6.07 -3.52
N GLN A 60 -12.55 5.41 -4.09
CA GLN A 60 -12.40 3.95 -4.04
C GLN A 60 -11.55 3.48 -2.85
N ARG A 61 -10.94 4.42 -2.12
CA ARG A 61 -10.18 4.13 -0.90
C ARG A 61 -11.16 3.88 0.24
N PRO A 62 -10.92 2.87 1.09
CA PRO A 62 -11.74 2.66 2.27
C PRO A 62 -11.55 3.83 3.25
N THR A 63 -12.59 4.11 4.03
CA THR A 63 -12.46 5.01 5.19
C THR A 63 -11.67 4.31 6.30
N THR A 64 -11.16 5.07 7.26
CA THR A 64 -10.50 4.49 8.44
C THR A 64 -11.44 3.58 9.22
N GLU A 65 -12.73 3.94 9.31
CA GLU A 65 -13.75 3.13 9.98
C GLU A 65 -13.98 1.78 9.29
N GLU A 66 -14.13 1.79 7.95
CA GLU A 66 -14.21 0.56 7.15
C GLU A 66 -12.95 -0.29 7.31
N LEU A 67 -11.77 0.34 7.30
CA LEU A 67 -10.50 -0.34 7.44
C LEU A 67 -10.37 -1.03 8.82
N CYS A 68 -10.74 -0.36 9.91
CA CYS A 68 -10.77 -0.94 11.24
C CYS A 68 -11.75 -2.12 11.32
N GLY A 69 -12.95 -1.97 10.74
CA GLY A 69 -13.94 -3.05 10.69
C GLY A 69 -13.45 -4.28 9.90
N ILE A 70 -12.74 -4.10 8.78
CA ILE A 70 -12.18 -5.21 8.00
C ILE A 70 -11.03 -5.91 8.76
N LEU A 71 -10.20 -5.13 9.46
CA LEU A 71 -9.06 -5.65 10.20
C LEU A 71 -9.42 -6.17 11.61
N ASN A 72 -10.68 -6.02 12.03
CA ASN A 72 -11.21 -6.45 13.33
C ASN A 72 -10.41 -5.91 14.54
N PHE A 73 -10.07 -4.62 14.52
CA PHE A 73 -9.55 -3.91 15.69
C PHE A 73 -10.67 -3.47 16.64
#